data_AF-A0A3D0DRL3-F1
#
_entry.id   AF-A0A3D0DRL3-F1
#
_cell.length_a   1.000
_cell.length_b   1.000
_cell.length_c   1.000
_cell.angle_alpha   90.00
_cell.angle_beta   90.00
_cell.angle_gamma   90.00
#
_symmetry.space_group_name_H-M   'P 1'
#
loop_
_entity.id
_entity.type
_entity.pdbx_description
1 polymer ?
#
loop_
_entity_poly.entity_id
_entity_poly.type
_entity_poly.pdbx_seq_one_letter_code
_entity_poly.pdbx_strand_id
1 'polypeptide(L)' 'MEMKIHHRTEETQQPFLGRPMQRIEDASLLVGRGQYGDDVGVKPGTLQAVVVRSPHAHAVVN' A
#
# COMPACT_ATOMS: atom_id res chain seq x y z
N MET A 1 -17.68 -24.14 52.20
CA MET A 1 -18.37 -23.32 51.17
C MET A 1 -17.33 -22.37 50.60
N GLU A 2 -16.54 -22.85 49.64
CA GLU A 2 -15.60 -22.01 48.90
C GLU A 2 -16.13 -21.86 47.48
N MET A 3 -16.49 -20.63 47.12
CA MET A 3 -16.94 -20.30 45.79
C MET A 3 -15.69 -19.97 44.96
N LYS A 4 -15.12 -20.99 44.29
CA LYS A 4 -14.05 -20.78 43.30
C LYS A 4 -14.64 -20.05 42.11
N ILE A 5 -14.40 -18.74 42.01
CA ILE A 5 -14.84 -18.01 40.83
C ILE A 5 -13.81 -18.25 39.73
N HIS A 6 -14.16 -19.15 38.81
CA HIS A 6 -13.46 -19.35 37.56
C HIS A 6 -13.86 -18.23 36.57
N HIS A 7 -13.30 -17.04 36.72
CA HIS A 7 -13.25 -16.08 35.61
C HIS A 7 -11.90 -16.20 34.90
N ARG A 8 -11.78 -17.25 34.09
CA ARG A 8 -10.89 -17.23 32.95
C ARG A 8 -11.73 -16.97 31.71
N THR A 9 -12.01 -15.71 31.44
CA THR A 9 -12.32 -15.29 30.08
C THR A 9 -11.01 -15.40 29.31
N GLU A 10 -10.85 -16.49 28.57
CA GLU A 10 -9.93 -16.57 27.43
C GLU A 10 -10.41 -15.49 26.45
N GLU A 11 -10.08 -14.23 26.69
CA GLU A 11 -10.17 -13.20 25.67
C GLU A 11 -9.25 -13.68 24.55
N THR A 12 -9.86 -14.21 23.51
CA THR A 12 -9.16 -14.55 22.29
C THR A 12 -8.58 -13.24 21.78
N GLN A 13 -7.33 -12.96 22.15
CA GLN A 13 -6.66 -11.75 21.70
C GLN A 13 -6.61 -11.86 20.18
N GLN A 14 -7.50 -11.12 19.54
CA GLN A 14 -7.59 -11.01 18.09
C GLN A 14 -6.18 -10.66 17.61
N PRO A 15 -5.48 -11.55 16.88
CA PRO A 15 -4.05 -11.46 16.68
C PRO A 15 -3.61 -10.16 15.98
N PHE A 16 -4.55 -9.48 15.31
CA PHE A 16 -4.32 -8.32 14.48
C PHE A 16 -5.08 -7.05 14.91
N LEU A 17 -5.96 -7.10 15.92
CA LEU A 17 -6.78 -5.95 16.31
C LEU A 17 -6.22 -5.26 17.56
N GLY A 18 -6.08 -3.93 17.51
CA GLY A 18 -5.67 -3.10 18.67
C GLY A 18 -4.20 -3.22 19.07
N ARG A 19 -3.39 -3.97 18.32
CA ARG A 19 -1.96 -4.15 18.58
C ARG A 19 -1.14 -3.24 17.66
N PRO A 20 -0.09 -2.57 18.17
CA PRO A 20 0.89 -1.90 17.31
C PRO A 20 1.72 -2.97 16.59
N MET A 21 1.70 -2.96 15.25
CA MET A 21 2.45 -3.89 14.42
C MET A 21 3.24 -3.13 13.37
N GLN A 22 4.42 -3.65 13.03
CA GLN A 22 5.19 -3.12 11.91
C GLN A 22 4.45 -3.41 10.60
N ARG A 23 4.58 -2.49 9.63
CA ARG A 23 3.97 -2.66 8.32
C ARG A 23 4.76 -3.69 7.52
N ILE A 24 4.06 -4.55 6.80
CA ILE A 24 4.73 -5.56 5.96
C ILE A 24 5.33 -4.93 4.69
N GLU A 25 4.77 -3.82 4.27
CA GLU A 25 5.18 -3.04 3.10
C GLU A 25 6.55 -2.41 3.29
N ASP A 26 6.94 -2.07 4.53
CA ASP A 26 8.22 -1.41 4.83
C ASP A 26 9.42 -2.24 4.35
N ALA A 27 9.30 -3.58 4.40
CA ALA A 27 10.36 -4.49 3.98
C ALA A 27 10.76 -4.33 2.50
N SER A 28 9.83 -3.95 1.61
CA SER A 28 10.12 -3.68 0.20
C SER A 28 10.33 -2.20 -0.07
N LEU A 29 9.53 -1.33 0.56
CA LEU A 29 9.57 0.11 0.33
C LEU A 29 10.89 0.75 0.76
N LEU A 30 11.41 0.38 1.94
CA LEU A 30 12.61 1.02 2.50
C LEU A 30 13.92 0.66 1.77
N VAL A 31 13.89 -0.40 0.96
CA VAL A 31 15.06 -0.90 0.23
C VAL A 31 14.93 -0.71 -1.29
N GLY A 32 13.95 0.07 -1.74
CA GLY A 32 13.72 0.32 -3.17
C GLY A 32 13.27 -0.90 -3.96
N ARG A 33 12.61 -1.87 -3.30
CA ARG A 33 12.01 -3.06 -3.93
C ARG A 33 10.50 -2.92 -4.13
N GLY A 34 9.96 -1.72 -3.93
CA GLY A 34 8.61 -1.40 -4.40
C GLY A 34 8.51 -1.60 -5.92
N GLN A 35 7.33 -1.94 -6.41
CA GLN A 35 7.04 -2.01 -7.85
C GLN A 35 5.93 -1.03 -8.17
N TYR A 36 6.29 0.05 -8.85
CA TYR A 36 5.38 1.08 -9.35
C TYR A 36 5.22 0.95 -10.86
N GLY A 37 4.24 1.65 -11.44
CA GLY A 37 3.93 1.55 -12.87
C GLY A 37 5.13 1.83 -13.79
N ASP A 38 6.04 2.72 -13.36
CA ASP A 38 7.25 3.08 -14.12
C ASP A 38 8.45 2.14 -13.86
N ASP A 39 8.35 1.26 -12.85
CA ASP A 39 9.37 0.24 -12.56
C ASP A 39 9.15 -1.05 -13.36
N VAL A 40 8.03 -1.13 -14.10
CA VAL A 40 7.69 -2.33 -14.87
C VAL A 40 8.73 -2.53 -15.97
N GLY A 41 9.27 -3.74 -16.04
CA GLY A 41 10.25 -4.12 -17.05
C GLY A 41 9.76 -3.81 -18.47
N VAL A 42 10.57 -3.04 -19.20
CA VAL A 42 10.35 -2.63 -20.59
C VAL A 42 10.53 -3.85 -21.48
N LYS A 43 9.43 -4.37 -22.06
CA LYS A 43 9.52 -5.42 -23.08
C LYS A 43 10.23 -4.87 -24.33
N PRO A 44 10.89 -5.69 -25.15
CA PRO A 44 11.42 -5.23 -26.43
C PRO A 44 10.33 -4.52 -27.25
N GLY A 45 10.61 -3.30 -27.70
CA GLY A 45 9.66 -2.47 -28.45
C GLY A 45 8.69 -1.62 -27.60
N THR A 46 8.79 -1.63 -26.27
CA THR A 46 8.07 -0.66 -25.44
C THR A 46 8.61 0.75 -25.70
N LEU A 47 7.70 1.68 -26.01
CA LEU A 47 8.01 3.09 -26.33
C LEU A 47 7.53 4.02 -25.22
N GLN A 48 8.06 5.24 -25.23
CA GLN A 48 7.64 6.33 -24.35
C GLN A 48 6.71 7.29 -25.10
N ALA A 49 5.69 7.79 -24.41
CA ALA A 49 4.77 8.78 -24.93
C ALA A 49 4.60 9.94 -23.95
N VAL A 50 4.45 11.14 -24.50
CA VAL A 50 4.19 12.35 -23.71
C VAL A 50 3.04 13.12 -24.34
N VAL A 51 2.21 13.74 -23.50
CA VAL A 51 1.08 14.56 -23.96
C VAL A 51 1.46 16.02 -23.80
N VAL A 52 1.56 16.74 -24.92
CA VAL A 52 1.70 18.20 -24.91
C VAL A 52 0.36 18.80 -24.47
N ARG A 53 0.38 19.63 -23.43
CA ARG A 53 -0.82 20.27 -22.89
C ARG A 53 -0.96 21.69 -23.42
N SER A 54 -2.20 22.12 -23.64
CA SER A 54 -2.48 23.51 -24.01
C SER A 54 -2.11 24.46 -22.87
N PRO A 55 -1.37 25.55 -23.13
CA PRO A 55 -1.22 26.63 -22.17
C PRO A 55 -2.45 27.56 -22.15
N HIS A 56 -3.35 27.44 -23.13
CA HIS A 56 -4.56 28.25 -23.23
C HIS A 56 -5.76 27.48 -22.69
N ALA A 57 -6.54 28.10 -21.81
CA ALA A 57 -7.79 27.52 -21.30
C ALA A 57 -8.89 27.46 -22.36
N HIS A 58 -8.88 28.40 -23.32
CA HIS A 58 -9.79 28.43 -24.46
C HIS A 58 -9.06 29.02 -25.68
N ALA A 59 -8.85 28.20 -26.71
CA ALA A 59 -8.25 28.59 -27.98
C ALA A 59 -8.65 27.60 -29.07
N VAL A 60 -8.60 28.02 -30.33
CA VAL A 60 -8.64 27.10 -31.47
C VAL A 60 -7.21 26.75 -31.87
N VAL A 61 -6.98 25.51 -32.30
CA VAL A 61 -5.71 25.09 -32.90
C VAL A 61 -5.81 25.31 -34.41
N ASN A 62 -4.85 26.04 -34.97
CA ASN A 62 -4.75 26.29 -36.42
C ASN A 62 -3.85 25.25 -37.10
#